data_AF-A0A669D5Y4-F1
#
_entry.id   AF-A0A669D5Y4-F1
#
_cell.length_a   1.000
_cell.length_b   1.000
_cell.length_c   1.000
_cell.angle_alpha   90.00
_cell.angle_beta   90.00
_cell.angle_gamma   90.00
#
_symmetry.space_group_name_H-M   'P 1'
#
loop_
_entity.id
_entity.type
_entity.pdbx_description
1 polymer ?
#
loop_
_entity_poly.entity_id
_entity_poly.type
_entity_poly.pdbx_seq_one_letter_code
_entity_poly.pdbx_strand_id
1 'polypeptide(L)'
;MLYNHSTLKKEHFKEIIQNPKGHDNNDAASPATPSVKDLEKILYGGKRFGNHVDEVWPNLFIGDMSVANDRYSLWKLGITHVVNAAHGKTHSRVLIHCAVGVSRSASIVLAYLMIHHNYTLLDAINKVKERRWIFPNRGFLKQLRALDMKLQKTS
;
A
#
# COMPACT_ATOMS: atom_id res chain seq x y z
N MET A 1 24.77 -11.82 35.22
CA MET A 1 23.55 -11.09 34.83
C MET A 1 23.63 -10.83 33.33
N LEU A 2 22.94 -11.65 32.53
CA LEU A 2 22.94 -11.52 31.08
C LEU A 2 21.85 -10.51 30.69
N TYR A 3 22.27 -9.34 30.20
CA TYR A 3 21.37 -8.39 29.56
C TYR A 3 20.83 -9.02 28.27
N ASN A 4 19.52 -9.19 28.19
CA ASN A 4 18.85 -9.94 27.12
C ASN A 4 18.67 -9.05 25.88
N HIS A 5 19.65 -9.11 24.96
CA HIS A 5 19.77 -8.27 23.76
C HIS A 5 18.79 -8.62 22.62
N SER A 6 17.84 -9.53 22.85
CA SER A 6 17.05 -10.22 21.82
C SER A 6 15.71 -9.57 21.48
N THR A 7 15.13 -8.75 22.37
CA THR A 7 13.80 -8.13 22.18
C THR A 7 13.86 -6.82 21.37
N LEU A 8 15.06 -6.29 21.12
CA LEU A 8 15.27 -4.99 20.46
C LEU A 8 15.10 -4.98 18.93
N LYS A 9 14.77 -6.11 18.26
CA LYS A 9 15.02 -6.23 16.80
C LYS A 9 13.83 -6.46 15.87
N LYS A 10 12.57 -6.50 16.34
CA LYS A 10 11.42 -6.68 15.41
C LYS A 10 10.40 -5.55 15.45
N GLU A 11 9.99 -5.13 16.64
CA GLU A 11 8.95 -4.09 16.74
C GLU A 11 9.48 -2.69 16.38
N HIS A 12 10.68 -2.32 16.83
CA HIS A 12 11.30 -1.04 16.45
C HIS A 12 11.59 -0.91 14.93
N PHE A 13 11.90 -2.02 14.25
CA PHE A 13 12.12 -1.98 12.79
C PHE A 13 10.83 -1.68 12.02
N LYS A 14 9.66 -2.13 12.51
CA LYS A 14 8.38 -1.82 11.88
C LYS A 14 8.04 -0.33 12.01
N GLU A 15 8.29 0.27 13.16
CA GLU A 15 8.01 1.69 13.41
C GLU A 15 8.81 2.62 12.47
N ILE A 16 10.09 2.32 12.23
CA ILE A 16 10.96 3.11 11.34
C ILE A 16 10.46 3.07 9.89
N ILE A 17 9.99 1.92 9.40
CA ILE A 17 9.55 1.75 8.00
C ILE A 17 8.14 2.30 7.77
N GLN A 18 7.26 2.26 8.77
CA GLN A 18 5.83 2.55 8.59
C GLN A 18 5.44 3.99 8.90
N ASN A 19 6.30 4.77 9.57
CA ASN A 19 6.00 6.17 9.90
C ASN A 19 7.05 7.15 9.33
N PRO A 20 6.92 7.57 8.05
CA PRO A 20 7.90 8.44 7.38
C PRO A 20 7.89 9.90 7.85
N LYS A 21 6.97 10.29 8.75
CA LYS A 21 6.93 11.63 9.35
C LYS A 21 7.56 11.56 10.73
N GLY A 22 8.85 11.92 10.81
CA GLY A 22 9.54 12.10 12.08
C GLY A 22 8.87 13.19 12.92
N HIS A 23 8.93 13.04 14.25
CA HIS A 23 8.61 14.10 15.19
C HIS A 23 9.61 15.26 14.96
N ASP A 24 9.13 16.42 14.54
CA ASP A 24 9.90 17.67 14.52
C ASP A 24 10.10 18.15 15.97
N ASN A 25 10.93 17.45 16.75
CA ASN A 25 11.38 17.96 18.03
C ASN A 25 12.77 18.56 17.85
N ASN A 26 12.92 19.80 18.32
CA ASN A 26 14.21 20.45 18.51
C ASN A 26 15.01 19.64 19.54
N ASP A 27 15.71 18.60 19.10
CA ASP A 27 16.52 17.76 19.95
C ASP A 27 17.91 18.37 20.08
N ALA A 28 18.19 18.87 21.29
CA ALA A 28 19.54 19.26 21.68
C ALA A 28 20.49 18.09 21.44
N ALA A 29 21.56 18.34 20.67
CA ALA A 29 22.56 17.35 20.31
C ALA A 29 23.13 16.65 21.56
N SER A 30 22.83 15.36 21.71
CA SER A 30 23.64 14.49 22.58
C SER A 30 24.98 14.27 21.86
N PRO A 31 26.14 14.31 22.55
CA PRO A 31 27.46 14.19 21.92
C PRO A 31 27.69 12.85 21.19
N ALA A 32 26.79 11.87 21.33
CA ALA A 32 26.87 10.56 20.70
C ALA A 32 26.02 10.39 19.42
N THR A 33 25.15 11.33 19.06
CA THR A 33 24.28 11.18 17.87
C THR A 33 24.17 12.53 17.14
N PRO A 34 24.68 12.63 15.88
CA PRO A 34 24.61 13.86 15.11
C PRO A 34 23.16 14.28 14.85
N SER A 35 22.95 15.58 14.63
CA SER A 35 21.63 16.09 14.23
C SER A 35 21.24 15.57 12.84
N VAL A 36 19.93 15.59 12.51
CA VAL A 36 19.44 15.22 11.17
C VAL A 36 20.15 16.01 10.07
N LYS A 37 20.38 17.31 10.28
CA LYS A 37 21.09 18.17 9.32
C LYS A 37 22.54 17.73 9.09
N ASP A 38 23.23 17.32 10.16
CA ASP A 38 24.59 16.82 10.05
C ASP A 38 24.62 15.46 9.32
N LEU A 39 23.66 14.58 9.62
CA LEU A 39 23.49 13.30 8.92
C LEU A 39 23.21 13.50 7.42
N GLU A 40 22.29 14.39 7.04
CA GLU A 40 22.01 14.74 5.64
C GLU A 40 23.28 15.21 4.93
N LYS A 41 24.06 16.09 5.57
CA LYS A 41 25.33 16.59 5.02
C LYS A 41 26.36 15.48 4.80
N ILE A 42 26.45 14.53 5.71
CA ILE A 42 27.31 13.34 5.57
C ILE A 42 26.85 12.50 4.37
N LEU A 43 25.54 12.25 4.24
CA LEU A 43 24.96 11.46 3.14
C LEU A 43 25.15 12.12 1.77
N TYR A 44 25.11 13.46 1.69
CA TYR A 44 25.35 14.21 0.45
C TYR A 44 26.76 13.99 -0.15
N GLY A 45 27.72 13.56 0.66
CA GLY A 45 29.10 13.29 0.24
C GLY A 45 29.32 11.92 -0.42
N GLY A 46 28.28 11.07 -0.53
CA GLY A 46 28.39 9.72 -1.09
C GLY A 46 28.39 9.65 -2.63
N LYS A 47 28.57 8.42 -3.16
CA LYS A 47 28.48 8.10 -4.59
C LYS A 47 27.08 8.42 -5.11
N ARG A 48 26.96 9.36 -6.05
CA ARG A 48 25.66 9.90 -6.53
C ARG A 48 24.97 9.07 -7.62
N PHE A 49 25.72 8.20 -8.28
CA PHE A 49 25.21 7.28 -9.30
C PHE A 49 25.39 5.86 -8.79
N GLY A 50 24.31 5.29 -8.23
CA GLY A 50 24.23 3.87 -7.91
C GLY A 50 23.98 3.07 -9.17
N ASN A 51 24.42 1.82 -9.18
CA ASN A 51 23.90 0.87 -10.16
C ASN A 51 22.41 0.59 -9.82
N HIS A 52 21.68 -0.11 -10.69
CA HIS A 52 20.32 -0.59 -10.33
C HIS A 52 20.32 -1.50 -9.10
N VAL A 53 21.49 -2.06 -8.74
CA VAL A 53 21.74 -2.87 -7.55
C VAL A 53 23.18 -2.74 -7.11
N ASP A 54 23.40 -2.57 -5.82
CA ASP A 54 24.74 -2.54 -5.21
C ASP A 54 24.75 -3.46 -3.96
N GLU A 55 25.82 -4.23 -3.80
CA GLU A 55 26.08 -4.96 -2.55
C GLU A 55 26.59 -3.96 -1.51
N VAL A 56 25.82 -3.74 -0.45
CA VAL A 56 26.13 -2.75 0.59
C VAL A 56 26.74 -3.40 1.83
N TRP A 57 26.62 -4.72 1.95
CA TRP A 57 27.19 -5.57 2.99
C TRP A 57 27.27 -7.02 2.47
N PRO A 58 28.17 -7.90 2.95
CA PRO A 58 28.26 -9.28 2.46
C PRO A 58 26.90 -10.00 2.39
N ASN A 59 26.49 -10.35 1.17
CA ASN A 59 25.20 -10.97 0.82
C ASN A 59 23.96 -10.10 1.10
N LEU A 60 24.10 -8.78 1.18
CA LEU A 60 23.02 -7.82 1.39
C LEU A 60 23.10 -6.72 0.33
N PHE A 61 22.03 -6.64 -0.45
CA PHE A 61 21.96 -5.79 -1.62
C PHE A 61 20.87 -4.73 -1.43
N ILE A 62 21.14 -3.51 -1.91
CA ILE A 62 20.12 -2.48 -2.13
C ILE A 62 19.94 -2.35 -3.63
N GLY A 63 18.71 -2.44 -4.09
CA GLY A 63 18.37 -2.31 -5.51
C GLY A 63 17.08 -1.56 -5.73
N ASP A 64 16.89 -1.07 -6.95
CA ASP A 64 15.70 -0.34 -7.37
C ASP A 64 14.63 -1.25 -8.00
N MET A 65 13.55 -0.63 -8.51
CA MET A 65 12.45 -1.37 -9.15
C MET A 65 12.88 -2.04 -10.47
N SER A 66 13.95 -1.56 -11.12
CA SER A 66 14.47 -2.14 -12.36
C SER A 66 15.03 -3.54 -12.09
N VAL A 67 15.97 -3.66 -11.13
CA VAL A 67 16.53 -4.97 -10.78
C VAL A 67 15.49 -5.90 -10.14
N ALA A 68 14.55 -5.35 -9.37
CA ALA A 68 13.52 -6.16 -8.71
C ALA A 68 12.60 -6.90 -9.70
N ASN A 69 12.45 -6.39 -10.94
CA ASN A 69 11.67 -7.02 -12.00
C ASN A 69 12.52 -7.84 -13.00
N ASP A 70 13.84 -7.79 -12.91
CA ASP A 70 14.76 -8.55 -13.76
C ASP A 70 15.13 -9.89 -13.10
N ARG A 71 14.36 -10.92 -13.43
CA ARG A 71 14.58 -12.29 -12.91
C ARG A 71 15.96 -12.85 -13.28
N TYR A 72 16.49 -12.49 -14.45
CA TYR A 72 17.79 -12.99 -14.89
C TYR A 72 18.91 -12.37 -14.06
N SER A 73 18.87 -11.06 -13.84
CA SER A 73 19.85 -10.38 -12.98
C SER A 73 19.80 -10.87 -11.54
N LEU A 74 18.59 -11.04 -10.96
CA LEU A 74 18.43 -11.60 -9.61
C LEU A 74 19.02 -13.01 -9.50
N TRP A 75 18.74 -13.88 -10.49
CA TRP A 75 19.30 -15.23 -10.54
C TRP A 75 20.83 -15.21 -10.68
N LYS A 76 21.36 -14.39 -11.59
CA LYS A 76 22.80 -14.27 -11.85
C LYS A 76 23.57 -13.76 -10.62
N LEU A 77 22.95 -12.91 -9.81
CA LEU A 77 23.49 -12.40 -8.55
C LEU A 77 23.33 -13.37 -7.37
N GLY A 78 22.63 -14.51 -7.56
CA GLY A 78 22.39 -15.48 -6.49
C GLY A 78 21.40 -15.01 -5.43
N ILE A 79 20.51 -14.07 -5.75
CA ILE A 79 19.51 -13.56 -4.81
C ILE A 79 18.49 -14.66 -4.50
N THR A 80 18.37 -15.01 -3.22
CA THR A 80 17.43 -16.05 -2.74
C THR A 80 16.14 -15.48 -2.15
N HIS A 81 16.18 -14.22 -1.68
CA HIS A 81 15.05 -13.56 -1.02
C HIS A 81 14.98 -12.10 -1.46
N VAL A 82 13.78 -11.63 -1.80
CA VAL A 82 13.52 -10.23 -2.14
C VAL A 82 12.57 -9.64 -1.10
N VAL A 83 12.97 -8.54 -0.48
CA VAL A 83 12.11 -7.75 0.43
C VAL A 83 11.69 -6.49 -0.31
N ASN A 84 10.41 -6.40 -0.69
CA ASN A 84 9.87 -5.21 -1.35
C ASN A 84 9.43 -4.18 -0.30
N ALA A 85 10.28 -3.19 -0.03
CA ALA A 85 9.97 -2.08 0.87
C ALA A 85 8.96 -1.06 0.28
N ALA A 86 8.68 -1.12 -1.02
CA ALA A 86 7.67 -0.32 -1.72
C ALA A 86 6.38 -1.12 -1.98
N HIS A 87 6.14 -2.20 -1.22
CA HIS A 87 4.90 -2.95 -1.32
C HIS A 87 3.72 -2.12 -0.79
N GLY A 88 3.11 -1.33 -1.66
CA GLY A 88 1.82 -0.70 -1.43
C GLY A 88 0.70 -1.49 -2.11
N LYS A 89 -0.55 -1.26 -1.68
CA LYS A 89 -1.71 -1.56 -2.55
C LYS A 89 -1.50 -0.76 -3.83
N THR A 90 -1.00 -1.39 -4.88
CA THR A 90 -1.03 -0.81 -6.22
C THR A 90 -2.47 -0.37 -6.44
N HIS A 91 -2.70 0.93 -6.60
CA HIS A 91 -4.02 1.49 -6.80
C HIS A 91 -4.51 0.98 -8.16
N SER A 92 -5.08 -0.21 -8.18
CA SER A 92 -5.62 -0.83 -9.38
C SER A 92 -6.78 0.03 -9.81
N ARG A 93 -6.60 0.75 -10.92
CA ARG A 93 -7.65 1.58 -11.52
C ARG A 93 -8.52 0.66 -12.38
N VAL A 94 -9.72 0.37 -11.89
CA VAL A 94 -10.68 -0.51 -12.57
C VAL A 94 -11.79 0.34 -13.18
N LEU A 95 -12.00 0.20 -14.49
CA LEU A 95 -13.15 0.78 -15.20
C LEU A 95 -14.22 -0.29 -15.39
N ILE A 96 -15.42 -0.05 -14.85
CA ILE A 96 -16.60 -0.89 -15.09
C ILE A 96 -17.55 -0.11 -16.00
N HIS A 97 -17.76 -0.61 -17.22
CA HIS A 97 -18.60 0.08 -18.22
C HIS A 97 -19.76 -0.80 -18.71
N CYS A 98 -20.74 -0.15 -19.34
CA CYS A 98 -21.72 -0.79 -20.20
C CYS A 98 -21.89 0.12 -21.43
N ALA A 99 -23.08 0.18 -22.04
CA ALA A 99 -23.31 1.09 -23.18
C ALA A 99 -23.19 2.57 -22.80
N VAL A 100 -23.89 3.00 -21.75
CA VAL A 100 -23.92 4.42 -21.30
C VAL A 100 -23.52 4.60 -19.83
N GLY A 101 -23.16 3.51 -19.15
CA GLY A 101 -22.66 3.58 -17.77
C GLY A 101 -23.71 3.92 -16.71
N VAL A 102 -25.00 3.62 -16.94
CA VAL A 102 -26.13 4.03 -16.06
C VAL A 102 -26.76 2.85 -15.32
N SER A 103 -26.87 1.67 -15.97
CA SER A 103 -27.69 0.57 -15.46
C SER A 103 -26.87 -0.68 -15.11
N ARG A 104 -26.36 -1.42 -16.10
CA ARG A 104 -25.60 -2.67 -15.90
C ARG A 104 -24.33 -2.47 -15.07
N SER A 105 -23.46 -1.56 -15.50
CA SER A 105 -22.21 -1.25 -14.80
C SER A 105 -22.45 -0.66 -13.41
N ALA A 106 -23.45 0.22 -13.28
CA ALA A 106 -23.83 0.78 -11.99
C ALA A 106 -24.27 -0.31 -11.00
N SER A 107 -25.06 -1.29 -11.45
CA SER A 107 -25.52 -2.40 -10.62
C SER A 107 -24.35 -3.23 -10.08
N ILE A 108 -23.32 -3.49 -10.90
CA ILE A 108 -22.11 -4.19 -10.47
C ILE A 108 -21.35 -3.38 -9.42
N VAL A 109 -21.18 -2.07 -9.63
CA VAL A 109 -20.51 -1.19 -8.66
C VAL A 109 -21.25 -1.15 -7.33
N LEU A 110 -22.59 -1.04 -7.35
CA LEU A 110 -23.41 -1.07 -6.14
C LEU A 110 -23.24 -2.37 -5.38
N ALA A 111 -23.35 -3.52 -6.06
CA ALA A 111 -23.14 -4.83 -5.43
C ALA A 111 -21.73 -4.98 -4.85
N TYR A 112 -20.70 -4.47 -5.55
CA TYR A 112 -19.33 -4.48 -5.05
C TYR A 112 -19.18 -3.71 -3.74
N LEU A 113 -19.75 -2.49 -3.65
CA LEU A 113 -19.72 -1.69 -2.43
C LEU A 113 -20.46 -2.39 -1.28
N MET A 114 -21.58 -3.04 -1.58
CA MET A 114 -22.33 -3.80 -0.57
C MET A 114 -21.52 -4.99 -0.03
N ILE A 115 -20.91 -5.78 -0.91
CA ILE A 115 -20.21 -7.03 -0.55
C ILE A 115 -18.85 -6.76 0.11
N HIS A 116 -18.07 -5.80 -0.39
CA HIS A 116 -16.68 -5.61 0.01
C HIS A 116 -16.42 -4.41 0.90
N HIS A 117 -17.37 -3.47 0.97
CA HIS A 117 -17.23 -2.24 1.77
C HIS A 117 -18.34 -2.11 2.81
N ASN A 118 -19.17 -3.15 3.00
CA ASN A 118 -20.19 -3.22 4.03
C ASN A 118 -21.26 -2.10 3.96
N TYR A 119 -21.52 -1.59 2.76
CA TYR A 119 -22.59 -0.62 2.51
C TYR A 119 -23.95 -1.32 2.46
N THR A 120 -25.00 -0.70 3.02
CA THR A 120 -26.37 -1.08 2.66
C THR A 120 -26.65 -0.71 1.20
N LEU A 121 -27.70 -1.24 0.59
CA LEU A 121 -28.11 -0.81 -0.76
C LEU A 121 -28.34 0.70 -0.84
N LEU A 122 -28.96 1.29 0.19
CA LEU A 122 -29.23 2.73 0.23
C LEU A 122 -27.94 3.54 0.29
N ASP A 123 -26.99 3.14 1.14
CA ASP A 123 -25.71 3.83 1.28
C ASP A 123 -24.89 3.73 -0.01
N ALA A 124 -24.87 2.56 -0.65
CA ALA A 124 -24.18 2.35 -1.91
C ALA A 124 -24.76 3.25 -3.03
N ILE A 125 -26.09 3.34 -3.12
CA ILE A 125 -26.77 4.22 -4.08
C ILE A 125 -26.41 5.68 -3.81
N ASN A 126 -26.49 6.13 -2.55
CA ASN A 126 -26.15 7.49 -2.17
C ASN A 126 -24.69 7.82 -2.50
N LYS A 127 -23.77 6.89 -2.21
CA LYS A 127 -22.34 7.07 -2.49
C LYS A 127 -22.04 7.23 -3.98
N VAL A 128 -22.65 6.40 -4.83
CA VAL A 128 -22.38 6.43 -6.27
C VAL A 128 -23.08 7.62 -6.94
N LYS A 129 -24.33 7.92 -6.54
CA LYS A 129 -25.13 8.98 -7.18
C LYS A 129 -24.54 10.39 -6.98
N GLU A 130 -23.75 10.60 -5.92
CA GLU A 130 -23.00 11.85 -5.68
C GLU A 130 -22.00 12.17 -6.80
N ARG A 131 -21.49 11.16 -7.50
CA ARG A 131 -20.42 11.32 -8.50
C ARG A 131 -20.87 11.00 -9.92
N ARG A 132 -21.93 10.20 -10.08
CA ARG A 132 -22.44 9.80 -11.38
C ARG A 132 -23.93 9.52 -11.34
N TRP A 133 -24.66 10.08 -12.31
CA TRP A 133 -26.06 9.72 -12.50
C TRP A 133 -26.18 8.22 -12.87
N ILE A 134 -26.90 7.47 -12.04
CA ILE A 134 -27.12 6.03 -12.20
C ILE A 134 -28.62 5.73 -12.12
N PHE A 135 -29.05 4.72 -12.87
CA PHE A 135 -30.43 4.25 -12.88
C PHE A 135 -30.46 2.76 -13.29
N PRO A 136 -30.12 1.83 -12.37
CA PRO A 136 -30.35 0.41 -12.56
C PRO A 136 -31.81 0.13 -12.96
N ASN A 137 -32.03 -0.79 -13.90
CA ASN A 137 -33.38 -1.14 -14.29
C ASN A 137 -34.11 -1.88 -13.15
N ARG A 138 -35.44 -2.01 -13.26
CA ARG A 138 -36.28 -2.65 -12.23
C ARG A 138 -35.84 -4.09 -11.89
N GLY A 139 -35.33 -4.84 -12.87
CA GLY A 139 -34.79 -6.18 -12.65
C GLY A 139 -33.56 -6.17 -11.76
N PHE A 140 -32.59 -5.30 -12.06
CA PHE A 140 -31.39 -5.12 -11.23
C PHE A 140 -31.71 -4.59 -9.84
N LEU A 141 -32.64 -3.64 -9.72
CA LEU A 141 -33.06 -3.16 -8.40
C LEU A 141 -33.67 -4.27 -7.53
N LYS A 142 -34.47 -5.17 -8.11
CA LYS A 142 -34.99 -6.35 -7.39
C LYS A 142 -33.87 -7.27 -6.92
N GLN A 143 -32.87 -7.52 -7.78
CA GLN A 143 -31.71 -8.36 -7.46
C GLN A 143 -30.84 -7.73 -6.36
N LEU A 144 -30.56 -6.44 -6.48
CA LEU A 144 -29.80 -5.68 -5.47
C LEU A 144 -30.51 -5.64 -4.12
N ARG A 145 -31.83 -5.48 -4.10
CA ARG A 145 -32.62 -5.55 -2.86
C ARG A 145 -32.56 -6.95 -2.22
N ALA A 146 -32.63 -8.01 -3.03
CA ALA A 146 -32.50 -9.38 -2.53
C ALA A 146 -31.10 -9.64 -1.96
N LEU A 147 -30.06 -9.08 -2.58
CA LEU A 147 -28.69 -9.12 -2.06
C LEU A 147 -28.59 -8.41 -0.71
N ASP A 148 -29.12 -7.19 -0.58
CA ASP A 148 -29.11 -6.41 0.66
C ASP A 148 -29.76 -7.18 1.82
N MET A 149 -30.94 -7.77 1.59
CA MET A 149 -31.63 -8.61 2.57
C MET A 149 -30.82 -9.84 2.97
N LYS A 150 -30.01 -10.41 2.07
CA LYS A 150 -29.15 -11.56 2.36
C LYS A 150 -27.96 -11.15 3.21
N LEU A 151 -27.31 -10.03 2.87
CA LEU A 151 -26.14 -9.52 3.60
C LEU A 151 -26.50 -9.08 5.03
N GLN A 152 -27.65 -8.44 5.22
CA GLN A 152 -28.13 -8.03 6.56
C GLN A 152 -28.47 -9.20 7.49
N LYS A 153 -28.81 -10.37 6.96
CA LYS A 153 -29.04 -11.59 7.78
C LYS A 153 -27.74 -12.28 8.20
N THR A 154 -26.63 -11.92 7.59
CA THR A 154 -25.33 -12.59 7.77
C THR A 154 -24.37 -11.73 8.62
N SER A 155 -24.80 -10.54 9.05
CA SER A 155 -24.02 -9.59 9.85
C SER A 155 -24.43 -9.62 11.33
#